data_AF-A0A6F8SL08-F1
#
_entry.id   AF-A0A6F8SL08-F1
#
_cell.length_a   1.000
_cell.length_b   1.000
_cell.length_c   1.000
_cell.angle_alpha   90.00
_cell.angle_beta   90.00
_cell.angle_gamma   90.00
#
_symmetry.space_group_name_H-M   'P 1'
#
loop_
_entity.id
_entity.type
_entity.pdbx_description
1 polymer ?
#
loop_
_entity_poly.entity_id
_entity_poly.type
_entity_poly.pdbx_seq_one_letter_code
_entity_poly.pdbx_strand_id
1 'polypeptide(L)'
;MALCFALVEQFASNIMVLLSILAANAAMIILVRRGVTPIRSAELFEGEQATGDLDAARRAKVDRVAAACGLGEREKEVLTLLLEGCSASEVASAMVVANGTAKSHIRHVYKKLGVHSRDELFEKLGIEREEKKG
;
A
#
# COMPACT_ATOMS: atom_id res chain seq x y z
N MET A 1 -61.94 -16.19 10.91
CA MET A 1 -61.13 -16.13 9.65
C MET A 1 -60.35 -14.83 9.49
N ALA A 2 -60.90 -13.66 9.82
CA ALA A 2 -60.19 -12.37 9.72
C ALA A 2 -58.88 -12.26 10.55
N LEU A 3 -58.84 -12.82 11.76
CA LEU A 3 -57.62 -12.82 12.60
C LEU A 3 -56.47 -13.65 12.01
N CYS A 4 -56.79 -14.76 11.34
CA CYS A 4 -55.80 -15.65 10.73
C CYS A 4 -55.20 -15.02 9.47
N PHE A 5 -56.00 -14.25 8.72
CA PHE A 5 -55.55 -13.50 7.55
C PHE A 5 -54.58 -12.38 7.94
N ALA A 6 -54.92 -11.58 8.96
CA ALA A 6 -54.07 -10.49 9.44
C ALA A 6 -52.74 -10.97 10.07
N LEU A 7 -52.74 -12.11 10.77
CA LEU A 7 -51.50 -12.72 11.28
C LEU A 7 -50.59 -13.17 10.14
N VAL A 8 -51.14 -13.83 9.11
CA VAL A 8 -50.37 -14.25 7.92
C VAL A 8 -49.80 -13.06 7.17
N GLU A 9 -50.55 -11.96 7.05
CA GLU A 9 -50.09 -10.69 6.45
C GLU A 9 -48.96 -10.02 7.26
N GLN A 10 -49.06 -10.05 8.60
CA GLN A 10 -48.06 -9.52 9.50
C GLN A 10 -46.76 -10.35 9.48
N PHE A 11 -46.87 -11.68 9.44
CA PHE A 11 -45.72 -12.56 9.31
C PHE A 11 -45.05 -12.40 7.93
N ALA A 12 -45.84 -12.26 6.85
CA ALA A 12 -45.31 -12.02 5.52
C ALA A 12 -44.50 -10.72 5.44
N SER A 13 -45.00 -9.64 6.05
CA SER A 13 -44.29 -8.34 6.10
C SER A 13 -42.99 -8.42 6.88
N ASN A 14 -42.99 -9.06 8.06
CA ASN A 14 -41.79 -9.23 8.87
C ASN A 14 -40.75 -10.13 8.19
N ILE A 15 -41.18 -11.20 7.53
CA ILE A 15 -40.29 -12.11 6.79
C ILE A 15 -39.64 -11.37 5.60
N MET A 16 -40.40 -10.57 4.84
CA MET A 16 -39.83 -9.79 3.74
C MET A 16 -38.79 -8.76 4.20
N VAL A 17 -39.03 -8.10 5.33
CA VAL A 17 -38.09 -7.14 5.93
C VAL A 17 -36.82 -7.85 6.39
N LEU A 18 -36.94 -9.01 7.03
CA LEU A 18 -35.77 -9.78 7.46
C LEU A 18 -34.94 -10.31 6.28
N LEU A 19 -35.59 -10.77 5.21
CA LEU A 19 -34.90 -11.23 4.00
C LEU A 19 -34.17 -10.09 3.28
N SER A 20 -34.73 -8.88 3.22
CA SER A 20 -34.07 -7.73 2.59
C SER A 20 -32.85 -7.26 3.39
N ILE A 21 -32.96 -7.23 4.73
CA ILE A 21 -31.84 -6.91 5.63
C ILE A 21 -30.74 -7.97 5.51
N LEU A 22 -31.11 -9.26 5.51
CA LEU A 22 -30.14 -10.35 5.38
C LEU A 22 -29.43 -10.31 4.02
N ALA A 23 -30.16 -10.07 2.93
CA ALA A 23 -29.60 -9.93 1.59
C ALA A 23 -28.66 -8.72 1.48
N ALA A 24 -29.03 -7.58 2.07
CA ALA A 24 -28.19 -6.39 2.11
C ALA A 24 -26.89 -6.62 2.91
N ASN A 25 -26.97 -7.26 4.07
CA ASN A 25 -25.79 -7.60 4.87
C ASN A 25 -24.91 -8.66 4.17
N ALA A 26 -25.50 -9.67 3.54
CA ALA A 26 -24.76 -10.66 2.76
C ALA A 26 -24.07 -10.00 1.56
N ALA A 27 -24.76 -9.11 0.84
CA ALA A 27 -24.17 -8.33 -0.24
C ALA A 27 -23.02 -7.44 0.26
N MET A 28 -23.19 -6.79 1.41
CA MET A 28 -22.14 -5.99 2.04
C MET A 28 -20.92 -6.85 2.43
N ILE A 29 -21.14 -8.01 3.06
CA ILE A 29 -20.07 -8.96 3.42
C ILE A 29 -19.36 -9.50 2.16
N ILE A 30 -20.11 -9.79 1.09
CA ILE A 30 -19.56 -10.26 -0.17
C ILE A 30 -18.76 -9.14 -0.86
N LEU A 31 -19.24 -7.90 -0.87
CA LEU A 31 -18.53 -6.75 -1.44
C LEU A 31 -17.25 -6.43 -0.67
N VAL A 32 -17.28 -6.56 0.67
CA VAL A 32 -16.10 -6.44 1.54
C VAL A 32 -15.12 -7.59 1.29
N ARG A 33 -15.60 -8.84 1.17
CA ARG A 33 -14.75 -10.01 0.84
C ARG A 33 -14.22 -10.01 -0.59
N ARG A 34 -14.89 -9.35 -1.53
CA ARG A 34 -14.50 -9.24 -2.96
C ARG A 34 -13.69 -7.99 -3.28
N GLY A 35 -13.42 -7.12 -2.30
CA GLY A 35 -12.42 -6.07 -2.46
C GLY A 35 -12.83 -4.83 -3.24
N VAL A 36 -14.12 -4.53 -3.35
CA VAL A 36 -14.57 -3.34 -4.10
C VAL A 36 -14.45 -2.11 -3.20
N THR A 37 -13.22 -1.63 -3.02
CA THR A 37 -12.91 -0.34 -2.39
C THR A 37 -12.62 0.69 -3.49
N PRO A 38 -13.40 1.79 -3.61
CA PRO A 38 -13.08 2.88 -4.51
C PRO A 38 -12.03 3.79 -3.85
N ILE A 39 -10.85 3.88 -4.46
CA ILE A 39 -9.90 5.01 -4.34
C ILE A 39 -9.26 5.20 -2.94
N ARG A 40 -8.49 4.20 -2.50
CA ARG A 40 -7.15 4.33 -1.89
C ARG A 40 -6.53 2.92 -1.81
N SER A 41 -6.16 2.41 -2.97
CA SER A 41 -5.88 0.99 -3.25
C SER A 41 -4.49 0.49 -2.82
N ALA A 42 -3.86 1.08 -1.81
CA ALA A 42 -2.53 0.68 -1.33
C ALA A 42 -2.50 0.15 0.12
N GLU A 43 -3.55 0.37 0.92
CA GLU A 43 -3.55 0.03 2.36
C GLU A 43 -4.62 -0.99 2.78
N LEU A 44 -5.39 -1.55 1.83
CA LEU A 44 -6.55 -2.40 2.12
C LEU A 44 -6.48 -3.83 1.57
N PHE A 45 -5.37 -4.19 0.89
CA PHE A 45 -5.10 -5.53 0.37
C PHE A 45 -3.68 -6.01 0.73
N GLU A 46 -3.37 -6.09 2.03
CA GLU A 46 -2.47 -7.14 2.53
C GLU A 46 -3.40 -8.34 2.83
N GLY A 47 -3.57 -9.34 1.97
CA GLY A 47 -2.48 -9.98 1.24
C GLY A 47 -1.58 -10.67 2.26
N GLU A 48 -2.08 -11.78 2.80
CA GLU A 48 -1.35 -12.95 3.30
C GLU A 48 -0.03 -12.67 4.07
N GLN A 49 -0.03 -13.06 5.34
CA GLN A 49 0.99 -12.90 6.42
C GLN A 49 2.44 -13.39 6.12
N ALA A 50 2.88 -13.45 4.87
CA ALA A 50 4.23 -13.83 4.46
C ALA A 50 5.11 -12.65 4.00
N THR A 51 4.54 -11.49 3.65
CA THR A 51 5.30 -10.30 3.18
C THR A 51 5.78 -9.38 4.31
N GLY A 52 5.06 -9.33 5.43
CA GLY A 52 5.34 -8.40 6.54
C GLY A 52 6.73 -8.55 7.15
N ASP A 53 7.28 -9.77 7.17
CA ASP A 53 8.62 -10.04 7.72
C ASP A 53 9.74 -9.57 6.79
N LEU A 54 9.55 -9.73 5.47
CA LEU A 54 10.47 -9.25 4.44
C LEU A 54 10.47 -7.72 4.38
N ASP A 55 9.30 -7.09 4.44
CA ASP A 55 9.15 -5.63 4.43
C ASP A 55 9.63 -4.98 5.73
N ALA A 56 9.49 -5.65 6.88
CA ALA A 56 10.06 -5.20 8.14
C ALA A 56 11.59 -5.32 8.14
N ALA A 57 12.14 -6.45 7.67
CA ALA A 57 13.59 -6.64 7.55
C ALA A 57 14.22 -5.62 6.58
N ARG A 58 13.54 -5.34 5.47
CA ARG A 58 13.94 -4.32 4.49
C ARG A 58 13.91 -2.92 5.08
N ARG A 59 12.84 -2.53 5.77
CA ARG A 59 12.75 -1.25 6.49
C ARG A 59 13.84 -1.10 7.54
N ALA A 60 14.06 -2.13 8.36
CA ALA A 60 15.14 -2.13 9.34
C ALA A 60 16.53 -1.97 8.69
N LYS A 61 16.74 -2.54 7.50
CA LYS A 61 17.99 -2.36 6.74
C LYS A 61 18.15 -0.92 6.24
N VAL A 62 17.10 -0.33 5.70
CA VAL A 62 17.07 1.09 5.28
C VAL A 62 17.35 1.99 6.48
N ASP A 63 16.73 1.73 7.63
CA ASP A 63 16.94 2.51 8.86
C ASP A 63 18.39 2.46 9.35
N ARG A 64 18.99 1.26 9.35
CA ARG A 64 20.41 1.09 9.71
C ARG A 64 21.33 1.86 8.78
N VAL A 65 21.08 1.81 7.47
CA VAL A 65 21.90 2.51 6.47
C VAL A 65 21.70 4.01 6.56
N ALA A 66 20.46 4.46 6.73
CA ALA A 66 20.13 5.86 6.92
C ALA A 66 20.85 6.43 8.15
N ALA A 67 20.85 5.71 9.27
CA ALA A 67 21.58 6.09 10.47
C ALA A 67 23.11 6.09 10.24
N ALA A 68 23.66 5.06 9.59
CA ALA A 68 25.10 4.94 9.34
C ALA A 68 25.64 6.04 8.40
N CYS A 69 24.85 6.46 7.42
CA CYS A 69 25.24 7.47 6.43
C CYS A 69 24.71 8.88 6.74
N GLY A 70 24.02 9.07 7.87
CA GLY A 70 23.48 10.38 8.29
C GLY A 70 22.43 10.94 7.33
N LEU A 71 21.51 10.10 6.85
CA LEU A 71 20.38 10.53 6.01
C LEU A 71 19.32 11.19 6.89
N GLY A 72 18.78 12.32 6.43
CA GLY A 72 17.58 12.92 7.02
C GLY A 72 16.31 12.21 6.56
N GLU A 73 15.18 12.54 7.19
CA GLU A 73 13.86 11.94 6.88
C GLU A 73 13.52 11.95 5.39
N ARG A 74 13.73 13.09 4.73
CA ARG A 74 13.41 13.25 3.31
C ARG A 74 14.33 12.46 2.38
N GLU A 75 15.57 12.23 2.79
CA GLU A 75 16.54 11.41 2.06
C GLU A 75 16.27 9.92 2.27
N LYS A 76 15.80 9.55 3.47
CA LYS A 76 15.37 8.20 3.80
C LYS A 76 14.16 7.78 2.96
N GLU A 77 13.17 8.66 2.81
CA GLU A 77 12.02 8.44 1.93
C GLU A 77 12.44 8.22 0.48
N VAL A 78 13.36 9.04 -0.04
CA VAL A 78 13.93 8.87 -1.38
C VAL A 78 14.64 7.53 -1.52
N LEU A 79 15.44 7.13 -0.53
CA LEU A 79 16.12 5.84 -0.52
C LEU A 79 15.12 4.67 -0.58
N THR A 80 14.04 4.71 0.20
CA THR A 80 12.98 3.70 0.16
C THR A 80 12.38 3.58 -1.25
N LEU A 81 11.98 4.70 -1.85
CA LEU A 81 11.39 4.72 -3.20
C LEU A 81 12.37 4.22 -4.28
N LEU A 82 13.65 4.56 -4.17
CA LEU A 82 14.67 4.07 -5.09
C LEU A 82 14.83 2.54 -5.02
N LEU A 83 14.73 1.97 -3.82
CA LEU A 83 14.79 0.52 -3.62
C LEU A 83 13.54 -0.16 -4.15
N GLU A 84 12.37 0.48 -4.09
CA GLU A 84 11.13 0.01 -4.73
C GLU A 84 11.17 0.08 -6.27
N GLY A 85 12.29 0.52 -6.84
CA GLY A 85 12.53 0.59 -8.28
C GLY A 85 12.01 1.87 -8.93
N CYS A 86 11.50 2.83 -8.16
CA CYS A 86 10.95 4.07 -8.69
C CYS A 86 11.99 4.90 -9.45
N SER A 87 11.55 5.46 -10.56
CA SER A 87 12.24 6.47 -11.35
C SER A 87 12.22 7.84 -10.66
N ALA A 88 13.08 8.76 -11.11
CA ALA A 88 13.10 10.13 -10.58
C ALA A 88 11.76 10.87 -10.78
N SER A 89 10.97 10.51 -11.78
CA SER A 89 9.64 11.10 -11.99
C SER A 89 8.62 10.57 -10.99
N GLU A 90 8.64 9.27 -10.72
CA GLU A 90 7.76 8.65 -9.72
C GLU A 90 8.12 9.11 -8.31
N VAL A 91 9.41 9.26 -7.99
CA VAL A 91 9.87 9.86 -6.74
C VAL A 91 9.33 11.28 -6.60
N ALA A 92 9.38 12.08 -7.67
CA ALA A 92 8.85 13.44 -7.67
C ALA A 92 7.34 13.45 -7.40
N SER A 93 6.58 12.55 -8.03
CA SER A 93 5.14 12.40 -7.83
C SER A 93 4.80 11.94 -6.41
N ALA A 94 5.48 10.92 -5.89
CA ALA A 94 5.26 10.37 -4.56
C ALA A 94 5.54 11.41 -3.47
N MET A 95 6.62 12.18 -3.62
CA MET A 95 7.01 13.22 -2.68
C MET A 95 6.28 14.56 -2.90
N VAL A 96 5.50 14.70 -3.97
CA VAL A 96 4.83 15.96 -4.37
C VAL A 96 5.84 17.11 -4.52
N VAL A 97 6.89 16.88 -5.31
CA VAL A 97 7.93 17.88 -5.63
C VAL A 97 8.21 17.96 -7.13
N ALA A 98 8.92 18.99 -7.58
CA ALA A 98 9.36 19.06 -8.96
C ALA A 98 10.41 17.98 -9.29
N ASN A 99 10.45 17.52 -10.54
CA ASN A 99 11.40 16.49 -11.01
C ASN A 99 12.88 16.89 -10.75
N GLY A 100 13.22 18.17 -10.94
CA GLY A 100 14.56 18.69 -10.62
C GLY A 100 14.90 18.62 -9.12
N THR A 101 13.92 18.81 -8.25
CA THR A 101 14.06 18.68 -6.80
C THR A 101 14.26 17.22 -6.40
N ALA A 102 13.47 16.30 -6.96
CA ALA A 102 13.65 14.86 -6.75
C ALA A 102 15.05 14.38 -7.21
N LYS A 103 15.51 14.80 -8.39
CA LYS A 103 16.87 14.51 -8.87
C LYS A 103 17.95 15.04 -7.93
N SER A 104 17.74 16.22 -7.35
CA SER A 104 18.67 16.81 -6.38
C SER A 104 18.72 15.99 -5.08
N HIS A 105 17.56 15.55 -4.57
CA HIS A 105 17.51 14.65 -3.42
C HIS A 105 18.18 13.31 -3.69
N ILE A 106 17.92 12.68 -4.85
CA ILE A 106 18.57 11.42 -5.27
C ILE A 106 20.10 11.59 -5.31
N ARG A 107 20.59 12.72 -5.86
CA ARG A 107 22.02 13.02 -5.91
C ARG A 107 22.63 13.14 -4.51
N HIS A 108 21.92 13.78 -3.57
CA HIS A 108 22.39 13.90 -2.19
C HIS A 108 22.43 12.54 -1.48
N VAL A 109 21.41 11.70 -1.68
CA VAL A 109 21.39 10.31 -1.20
C VAL A 109 22.59 9.55 -1.75
N TYR A 110 22.80 9.55 -3.06
CA TYR A 110 23.96 8.89 -3.69
C TYR A 110 25.29 9.37 -3.15
N LYS A 111 25.44 10.69 -2.96
CA LYS A 111 26.65 11.27 -2.37
C LYS A 111 26.88 10.80 -0.93
N LYS A 112 25.83 10.75 -0.10
CA LYS A 112 25.93 10.29 1.30
C LYS A 112 26.20 8.79 1.40
N LEU A 113 25.63 8.00 0.49
CA LEU A 113 25.89 6.57 0.42
C LEU A 113 27.22 6.25 -0.27
N GLY A 114 27.84 7.21 -0.96
CA GLY A 114 29.06 6.98 -1.75
C GLY A 114 28.82 5.98 -2.87
N VAL A 115 27.72 6.13 -3.60
CA VAL A 115 27.35 5.36 -4.79
C VAL A 115 27.13 6.31 -5.96
N HIS A 116 27.38 5.86 -7.18
CA HIS A 116 27.29 6.66 -8.39
C HIS A 116 26.22 6.18 -9.38
N SER A 117 25.73 4.97 -9.19
CA SER A 117 24.70 4.36 -10.03
C SER A 117 23.62 3.69 -9.20
N ARG A 118 22.46 3.47 -9.83
CA ARG A 118 21.38 2.69 -9.21
C ARG A 118 21.84 1.26 -8.94
N ASP A 119 22.67 0.70 -9.83
CA ASP A 119 23.11 -0.68 -9.68
C ASP A 119 24.10 -0.82 -8.51
N GLU A 120 25.03 0.14 -8.34
CA GLU A 120 25.87 0.24 -7.13
C GLU A 120 25.06 0.40 -5.84
N LEU A 121 23.92 1.11 -5.88
CA LEU A 121 23.04 1.23 -4.72
C LEU A 121 22.50 -0.13 -4.28
N PHE A 122 21.97 -0.92 -5.22
CA PHE A 122 21.43 -2.25 -4.94
C PHE A 122 22.51 -3.23 -4.49
N GLU A 123 23.69 -3.19 -5.14
CA GLU A 123 24.85 -3.99 -4.75
C GLU A 123 25.32 -3.66 -3.34
N LYS A 124 25.49 -2.38 -3.02
CA LYS A 124 25.93 -1.92 -1.69
C LYS A 124 24.96 -2.29 -0.59
N LEU A 125 23.67 -2.35 -0.91
CA LEU A 125 22.63 -2.75 0.01
C LEU A 125 22.36 -4.25 0.01
N GLY A 126 22.95 -5.03 -0.90
CA GLY A 126 22.66 -6.45 -1.06
C GLY A 126 21.15 -6.71 -1.15
N ILE A 127 20.45 -5.92 -1.97
CA ILE A 127 19.02 -6.09 -2.26
C ILE A 127 18.93 -6.46 -3.75
N GLU A 128 18.19 -7.52 -4.06
CA GLU A 128 17.94 -7.90 -5.45
C GLU A 128 17.06 -6.87 -6.14
N ARG A 129 17.38 -6.57 -7.39
CA ARG A 129 16.67 -5.54 -8.15
C ARG A 129 15.32 -6.10 -8.60
N GLU A 130 14.25 -5.66 -7.96
CA GLU A 130 12.90 -5.84 -8.48
C GLU A 130 12.74 -4.96 -9.74
N GLU A 131 12.95 -5.55 -10.91
CA GLU A 131 12.73 -4.86 -12.17
C GLU A 131 11.24 -4.63 -12.39
N LYS A 132 10.75 -3.43 -12.03
CA LYS A 132 9.44 -2.97 -12.49
C LYS A 132 9.45 -2.83 -14.02
N LYS A 133 8.78 -3.78 -14.70
CA LYS A 133 8.38 -3.64 -16.10
C LYS A 133 7.27 -2.59 -16.21
N GLY A 134 7.55 -1.48 -16.88
CA GLY A 134 6.55 -0.56 -17.44
C GLY A 134 6.55 0.81 -16.80
#